data_AF-A0A3D2PA11-F1
#
_entry.id   AF-A0A3D2PA11-F1
#
_cell.length_a   1.000
_cell.length_b   1.000
_cell.length_c   1.000
_cell.angle_alpha   90.00
_cell.angle_beta   90.00
_cell.angle_gamma   90.00
#
_symmetry.space_group_name_H-M   'P 1'
#
loop_
_entity.id
_entity.type
_entity.pdbx_description
1 polymer ?
#
loop_
_entity_poly.entity_id
_entity_poly.type
_entity_poly.pdbx_seq_one_letter_code
_entity_poly.pdbx_strand_id
1 'polypeptide(L)'
;MMPRSTFETLGYFDERFLTGVEDIDYFYRARLAGLKMYMTSAVWYWHKEGATRDSSKEMSDQNKINHDENIRRFNEKWGFNCCSEMYVKIFNENQL
;
A
#
# COMPACT_ATOMS: atom_id res chain seq x y z
N MET A 1 -5.71 -8.54 9.47
CA MET A 1 -6.45 -9.66 8.84
C MET A 1 -7.63 -9.09 8.08
N MET A 2 -8.08 -9.74 7.01
CA MET A 2 -9.15 -9.26 6.14
C MET A 2 -10.09 -10.41 5.75
N PRO A 3 -11.43 -10.26 5.85
CA PRO A 3 -12.37 -11.25 5.35
C PRO A 3 -12.25 -11.43 3.82
N ARG A 4 -12.44 -12.65 3.34
CA ARG A 4 -12.48 -12.96 1.89
C ARG A 4 -13.50 -12.10 1.14
N SER A 5 -14.69 -11.92 1.73
CA SER A 5 -15.76 -11.11 1.14
C SER A 5 -15.33 -9.66 0.89
N THR A 6 -14.49 -9.09 1.75
CA THR A 6 -13.94 -7.74 1.55
C THR A 6 -13.06 -7.69 0.30
N PHE A 7 -12.21 -8.71 0.10
CA PHE A 7 -11.35 -8.82 -1.07
C PHE A 7 -12.12 -8.98 -2.37
N GLU A 8 -13.16 -9.81 -2.35
CA GLU A 8 -14.04 -10.02 -3.52
C GLU A 8 -14.88 -8.77 -3.83
N THR A 9 -15.27 -8.00 -2.82
CA THR A 9 -16.06 -6.77 -3.00
C THR A 9 -15.23 -5.60 -3.48
N LEU A 10 -14.04 -5.38 -2.92
CA LEU A 10 -13.17 -4.26 -3.32
C LEU A 10 -12.41 -4.51 -4.62
N GLY A 11 -12.34 -5.78 -5.04
CA GLY A 11 -11.49 -6.23 -6.15
C GLY A 11 -10.04 -6.45 -5.73
N TYR A 12 -9.30 -7.17 -6.56
CA TYR A 12 -7.92 -7.59 -6.31
C TYR A 12 -6.92 -6.41 -6.22
N PHE A 13 -5.66 -6.72 -5.94
CA PHE A 13 -4.57 -5.75 -6.08
C PHE A 13 -4.45 -5.29 -7.53
N ASP A 14 -4.04 -4.03 -7.71
CA ASP A 14 -3.85 -3.46 -9.03
C ASP A 14 -2.49 -3.89 -9.57
N GLU A 15 -2.49 -4.81 -10.53
CA GLU A 15 -1.28 -5.43 -11.11
C GLU A 15 -0.40 -4.44 -11.88
N ARG A 16 -0.86 -3.19 -12.05
CA ARG A 16 -0.02 -2.12 -12.57
C ARG A 16 1.06 -1.71 -11.58
N PHE A 17 0.96 -2.02 -10.29
CA PHE A 17 2.05 -1.78 -9.35
C PHE A 17 3.01 -2.98 -9.35
N LEU A 18 4.31 -2.73 -9.44
CA LEU A 18 5.33 -3.79 -9.42
C LEU A 18 5.49 -4.36 -8.00
N THR A 19 6.34 -3.75 -7.17
CA THR A 19 6.52 -4.15 -5.77
C THR A 19 6.45 -2.92 -4.88
N GLY A 20 5.50 -2.90 -3.95
CA GLY A 20 5.20 -1.78 -3.07
C GLY A 20 4.17 -0.82 -3.68
N VAL A 21 3.45 -0.10 -2.81
CA VAL A 21 2.36 0.85 -3.14
C VAL A 21 1.03 0.17 -3.48
N GLU A 22 1.00 -1.09 -3.91
CA GLU A 22 -0.24 -1.83 -4.17
C GLU A 22 -1.11 -1.98 -2.92
N ASP A 23 -0.48 -2.10 -1.76
CA ASP A 23 -1.12 -2.17 -0.45
C ASP A 23 -1.75 -0.83 -0.07
N ILE A 24 -1.05 0.29 -0.32
CA ILE A 24 -1.57 1.65 -0.10
C ILE A 24 -2.78 1.92 -1.00
N ASP A 25 -2.73 1.54 -2.28
CA ASP A 25 -3.88 1.62 -3.19
C ASP A 25 -5.09 0.86 -2.65
N TYR A 26 -4.86 -0.37 -2.20
CA TYR A 26 -5.91 -1.22 -1.66
C TYR A 26 -6.52 -0.63 -0.38
N PHE A 27 -5.69 -0.12 0.53
CA PHE A 27 -6.11 0.56 1.75
C PHE A 27 -6.93 1.81 1.47
N TYR A 28 -6.54 2.58 0.46
CA TYR A 28 -7.29 3.76 0.06
C TYR A 28 -8.65 3.39 -0.54
N ARG A 29 -8.73 2.36 -1.39
CA ARG A 29 -10.01 1.82 -1.87
C ARG A 29 -10.91 1.33 -0.74
N ALA A 30 -10.35 0.63 0.24
CA ALA A 30 -11.09 0.19 1.42
C ALA A 30 -11.66 1.39 2.19
N ARG A 31 -10.87 2.46 2.36
CA ARG A 31 -11.31 3.70 3.00
C ARG A 31 -12.45 4.38 2.24
N LEU A 32 -12.35 4.46 0.92
CA LEU A 32 -13.40 5.02 0.04
C LEU A 32 -14.69 4.20 0.11
N ALA A 33 -14.59 2.89 0.32
CA ALA A 33 -15.72 2.00 0.57
C ALA A 33 -16.28 2.08 2.00
N GLY A 34 -15.80 3.02 2.83
CA GLY A 34 -16.27 3.22 4.21
C GLY A 34 -15.72 2.20 5.21
N LEU A 35 -14.74 1.38 4.84
CA LEU A 35 -14.11 0.43 5.73
C LEU A 35 -13.03 1.11 6.57
N LYS A 36 -12.89 0.64 7.81
CA LYS A 36 -11.88 1.12 8.75
C LYS A 36 -10.73 0.12 8.85
N MET A 37 -9.52 0.65 8.90
CA MET A 37 -8.31 -0.13 9.17
C MET A 37 -7.97 -0.04 10.66
N TYR A 38 -7.67 -1.19 11.27
CA TYR A 38 -7.33 -1.27 12.68
C TYR A 38 -6.00 -1.97 12.88
N MET A 39 -5.18 -1.40 13.78
CA MET A 39 -4.05 -2.08 14.38
C MET A 39 -4.43 -2.54 15.79
N THR A 40 -3.97 -3.71 16.20
CA THR A 40 -4.25 -4.26 17.53
C THR A 40 -2.96 -4.73 18.19
N SER A 41 -2.79 -4.43 19.47
CA SER A 41 -1.69 -4.91 20.30
C SER A 41 -1.92 -6.32 20.86
N ALA A 42 -3.09 -6.92 20.59
CA ALA A 42 -3.42 -8.27 21.05
C ALA A 42 -2.68 -9.38 20.28
N VAL A 43 -2.11 -9.05 19.11
CA VAL A 43 -1.40 -10.01 18.25
C VAL A 43 -0.06 -9.43 17.85
N TRP A 44 0.98 -10.26 17.92
CA TRP A 44 2.35 -9.89 17.59
C TRP A 44 2.87 -10.84 16.51
N TYR A 45 3.52 -10.29 15.50
CA TYR A 45 4.22 -11.06 14.48
C TYR A 45 5.58 -10.43 14.20
N TRP A 46 6.54 -11.26 13.84
CA TRP A 46 7.88 -10.81 13.46
C TRP A 46 8.05 -10.89 11.94
N HIS A 47 8.62 -9.85 11.36
CA HIS A 47 8.90 -9.78 9.93
C HIS A 47 10.38 -9.44 9.73
N LYS A 48 11.12 -10.33 9.04
CA LYS A 48 12.48 -10.04 8.60
C LYS A 48 12.44 -9.25 7.30
N GLU A 49 12.52 -7.94 7.40
CA GLU A 49 12.57 -7.09 6.22
C GLU A 49 13.78 -7.43 5.34
N GLY A 50 13.58 -7.43 4.03
CA GLY A 50 14.67 -7.58 3.05
C GLY A 50 15.33 -8.96 3.00
N ALA A 51 14.73 -9.99 3.58
CA ALA A 51 15.31 -11.35 3.63
C ALA A 51 15.65 -11.94 2.25
N THR A 52 14.96 -11.50 1.20
CA THR A 52 15.16 -11.92 -0.20
C THR A 52 15.72 -10.80 -1.09
N ARG A 53 16.00 -9.62 -0.54
CA ARG A 53 16.59 -8.53 -1.31
C ARG A 53 18.08 -8.79 -1.42
N ASP A 54 18.53 -9.04 -2.64
CA ASP A 54 19.95 -8.97 -2.95
C ASP A 54 20.44 -7.55 -2.65
N SER A 55 21.53 -7.44 -1.89
CA SER A 55 22.15 -6.16 -1.53
C SER A 55 23.06 -5.62 -2.62
N SER A 56 23.09 -6.26 -3.80
CA SER A 56 23.78 -5.73 -4.96
C SER A 56 23.25 -4.34 -5.33
N LYS A 57 24.16 -3.50 -5.82
CA LYS A 57 23.83 -2.14 -6.24
C LYS A 57 22.75 -2.13 -7.32
N GLU A 58 22.84 -3.06 -8.27
CA GLU A 58 21.88 -3.20 -9.37
C GLU A 58 20.45 -3.45 -8.86
N MET A 59 20.28 -4.38 -7.92
CA MET A 59 18.98 -4.67 -7.32
C MET A 59 18.45 -3.47 -6.52
N SER A 60 19.33 -2.76 -5.81
CA SER A 60 18.97 -1.53 -5.11
C SER A 60 18.47 -0.44 -6.07
N ASP A 61 19.18 -0.25 -7.19
CA ASP A 61 18.82 0.73 -8.21
C ASP A 61 17.48 0.35 -8.86
N GLN A 62 17.28 -0.93 -9.19
CA GLN A 62 16.01 -1.41 -9.74
C GLN A 62 14.84 -1.25 -8.75
N ASN A 63 15.06 -1.52 -7.47
CA ASN A 63 14.07 -1.30 -6.41
C ASN A 63 13.66 0.17 -6.32
N LYS A 64 14.63 1.09 -6.43
CA LYS A 64 14.36 2.53 -6.44
C LYS A 64 13.55 2.93 -7.67
N ILE A 65 13.93 2.46 -8.86
CA ILE A 65 13.19 2.72 -10.10
C ILE A 65 11.75 2.21 -9.99
N ASN A 66 11.55 0.99 -9.51
CA ASN A 66 10.22 0.41 -9.32
C ASN A 66 9.38 1.22 -8.33
N HIS A 67 10.00 1.69 -7.24
CA HIS A 67 9.33 2.52 -6.25
C HIS A 67 8.88 3.86 -6.83
N ASP A 68 9.77 4.56 -7.53
CA ASP A 68 9.48 5.86 -8.16
C ASP A 68 8.38 5.72 -9.23
N GLU A 69 8.43 4.65 -10.03
CA GLU A 69 7.41 4.33 -11.02
C GLU A 69 6.05 3.99 -10.38
N ASN A 70 6.05 3.23 -9.28
CA ASN A 70 4.81 2.92 -8.55
C ASN A 70 4.19 4.18 -7.93
N ILE A 71 5.00 5.09 -7.38
CA ILE A 71 4.52 6.40 -6.91
C ILE A 71 3.91 7.18 -8.08
N ARG A 72 4.57 7.23 -9.24
CA ARG A 72 4.02 7.92 -10.42
C ARG A 72 2.65 7.36 -10.80
N ARG A 73 2.54 6.03 -10.93
CA ARG A 73 1.27 5.34 -11.26
C ARG A 73 0.18 5.62 -10.23
N PHE A 74 0.53 5.68 -8.95
CA PHE A 74 -0.41 6.03 -7.89
C PHE A 74 -0.90 7.47 -8.03
N ASN A 75 0.03 8.41 -8.24
CA ASN A 75 -0.30 9.83 -8.39
C ASN A 75 -1.16 10.07 -9.64
N GLU A 76 -0.89 9.39 -10.74
CA GLU A 76 -1.73 9.42 -11.95
C GLU A 76 -3.14 8.88 -11.69
N LYS A 77 -3.27 7.81 -10.90
CA LYS A 77 -4.55 7.18 -10.58
C LYS A 77 -5.41 8.03 -9.63
N TRP A 78 -4.80 8.65 -8.62
CA TRP A 78 -5.53 9.27 -7.50
C TRP A 78 -5.36 10.78 -7.36
N GLY A 79 -4.40 11.38 -8.06
CA GLY A 79 -4.16 12.82 -8.06
C GLY A 79 -3.43 13.36 -6.82
N PHE A 80 -2.81 12.50 -6.01
CA PHE A 80 -2.08 12.89 -4.80
C PHE A 80 -0.90 11.95 -4.53
N ASN A 81 0.07 12.39 -3.72
CA ASN A 81 1.27 11.60 -3.43
C ASN A 81 1.07 10.65 -2.24
N CYS A 82 1.16 9.34 -2.48
CA CYS A 82 0.96 8.32 -1.44
C CYS A 82 1.95 8.45 -0.28
N CYS A 83 3.20 8.81 -0.53
CA CYS A 83 4.21 8.88 0.53
C CYS A 83 4.00 10.06 1.48
N SER A 84 3.46 11.17 1.00
CA SER A 84 3.23 12.37 1.83
C SER A 84 1.82 12.46 2.41
N GLU A 85 0.81 11.90 1.74
CA GLU A 85 -0.59 12.15 2.09
C GLU A 85 -1.36 10.91 2.57
N MET A 86 -0.80 9.70 2.41
CA MET A 86 -1.48 8.45 2.77
C MET A 86 -2.02 8.47 4.20
N TYR A 87 -1.24 8.93 5.17
CA TYR A 87 -1.69 8.93 6.56
C TYR A 87 -2.98 9.72 6.75
N VAL A 88 -3.01 10.93 6.20
CA VAL A 88 -4.16 11.83 6.31
C VAL A 88 -5.35 11.28 5.52
N LYS A 89 -5.13 10.76 4.31
CA LYS A 89 -6.21 10.29 3.43
C LYS A 89 -6.84 8.97 3.89
N ILE A 90 -6.06 8.09 4.52
CA ILE A 90 -6.51 6.74 4.90
C ILE A 90 -6.95 6.69 6.37
N PHE A 91 -6.15 7.24 7.28
CA PHE A 91 -6.34 7.02 8.73
C PHE A 91 -6.95 8.21 9.47
N ASN A 92 -7.00 9.40 8.87
CA ASN A 92 -7.68 10.52 9.51
C ASN A 92 -9.20 10.38 9.36
N GLU A 93 -9.89 10.18 10.49
CA GLU A 93 -11.34 10.03 10.52
C GLU A 93 -12.08 11.37 10.32
N ASN A 94 -11.39 12.51 10.44
CA ASN A 94 -11.99 13.86 10.36
C ASN A 94 -12.09 14.45 8.95
N GLN A 95 -11.89 13.66 7.88
CA GLN A 95 -11.89 14.13 6.48
C GLN A 95 -13.02 13.55 5.60
N LEU A 96 -14.20 13.30 6.17
CA LEU A 96 -15.42 13.07 5.38
C LEU A 96 -16.51 14.07 5.76
#